data_AF-A0A7J3IGT6-F1
#
_entry.id   AF-A0A7J3IGT6-F1
#
_cell.length_a   1.000
_cell.length_b   1.000
_cell.length_c   1.000
_cell.angle_alpha   90.00
_cell.angle_beta   90.00
_cell.angle_gamma   90.00
#
_symmetry.space_group_name_H-M   'P 1'
#
loop_
_entity.id
_entity.type
_entity.pdbx_description
1 polymer ?
#
loop_
_entity_poly.entity_id
_entity_poly.type
_entity_poly.pdbx_seq_one_letter_code
_entity_poly.pdbx_strand_id
1 'polypeptide(L)' 'MGKISVYRFLSAGCNGCDVQILECLVPRYRLANLGVEVVEKPEEANVLVLTGGVNVKGRE' A
#
# COMPACT_ATOMS: atom_id res chain seq x y z
N MET A 1 18.99 6.60 -2.53
CA MET A 1 17.72 6.65 -1.78
C MET A 1 17.48 5.28 -1.19
N GLY A 2 17.04 5.17 0.06
CA GLY A 2 16.69 3.86 0.65
C GLY A 2 15.43 3.28 -0.01
N LYS A 3 15.30 1.95 0.03
CA LYS A 3 14.12 1.22 -0.44
C LYS A 3 12.89 1.57 0.41
N ILE A 4 11.74 1.81 -0.23
CA ILE A 4 10.46 2.06 0.45
C ILE A 4 9.57 0.83 0.25
N SER A 5 9.31 0.08 1.31
CA SER A 5 8.55 -1.16 1.28
C SER A 5 7.19 -0.92 1.93
N VAL A 6 6.13 -1.00 1.13
CA VAL A 6 4.77 -0.61 1.51
C VAL A 6 3.92 -1.85 1.80
N TYR A 7 3.34 -1.92 2.99
CA TYR A 7 2.23 -2.84 3.27
C TYR A 7 0.90 -2.11 3.13
N ARG A 8 -0.04 -2.67 2.36
CA ARG A 8 -1.38 -2.10 2.15
C ARG A 8 -2.36 -2.78 3.08
N PHE A 9 -2.99 -2.01 3.95
CA PHE A 9 -4.05 -2.49 4.83
C PHE A 9 -5.38 -1.87 4.42
N LEU A 10 -6.25 -2.68 3.81
CA LEU A 10 -7.60 -2.28 3.45
C LEU A 10 -8.56 -2.54 4.61
N SER A 11 -9.23 -1.50 5.09
CA SER A 11 -10.26 -1.61 6.13
C SER A 11 -11.58 -1.03 5.65
N ALA A 12 -12.60 -1.88 5.49
CA ALA A 12 -13.93 -1.51 4.98
C ALA A 12 -13.90 -0.67 3.68
N GLY A 13 -12.94 -0.95 2.79
CA GLY A 13 -12.78 -0.28 1.50
C GLY A 13 -13.49 -0.98 0.34
N CYS A 14 -13.59 -0.30 -0.80
CA CYS A 14 -14.13 -0.84 -2.06
C CYS A 14 -13.05 -1.37 -3.03
N ASN A 15 -11.80 -1.47 -2.59
CA ASN A 15 -10.61 -1.82 -3.38
C ASN A 15 -10.19 -0.77 -4.43
N GLY A 16 -10.95 0.31 -4.64
CA GLY A 16 -10.58 1.35 -5.61
C GLY A 16 -9.24 2.04 -5.30
N CYS A 17 -8.97 2.32 -4.02
CA CYS A 17 -7.68 2.86 -3.58
C CYS A 17 -6.53 1.90 -3.87
N ASP A 18 -6.71 0.60 -3.66
CA ASP A 18 -5.68 -0.41 -3.94
C ASP A 18 -5.34 -0.52 -5.43
N VAL A 19 -6.33 -0.45 -6.31
CA VAL A 19 -6.11 -0.37 -7.76
C VAL A 19 -5.25 0.84 -8.10
N GLN A 20 -5.56 2.02 -7.53
CA GLN A 20 -4.81 3.25 -7.78
C GLN A 20 -3.38 3.19 -7.20
N ILE A 21 -3.19 2.61 -6.00
CA ILE A 21 -1.86 2.43 -5.40
C ILE A 21 -1.00 1.52 -6.28
N LEU A 22 -1.56 0.42 -6.77
CA LEU A 22 -0.84 -0.48 -7.69
C LEU A 22 -0.58 0.17 -9.04
N GLU A 23 -1.50 0.99 -9.56
CA GLU A 23 -1.26 1.79 -10.77
C GLU A 23 -0.06 2.74 -10.55
N CYS A 24 0.16 3.25 -9.34
CA CYS A 24 1.30 4.11 -9.06
C CYS A 24 2.67 3.41 -9.26
N LEU A 25 2.73 2.07 -9.19
CA LEU A 25 3.94 1.30 -9.47
C LEU A 25 4.23 1.17 -10.97
N VAL A 26 3.24 1.37 -11.84
CA VAL A 26 3.42 1.28 -13.29
C VAL A 26 4.17 2.51 -13.84
N PRO A 27 4.75 2.46 -15.06
CA PRO A 27 5.60 3.53 -15.62
C PRO A 27 4.93 4.90 -15.77
N ARG A 28 3.60 4.98 -15.61
CA ARG A 28 2.84 6.24 -15.62
C ARG A 28 3.22 7.16 -14.45
N TYR A 29 3.31 6.59 -13.25
CA TYR A 29 3.60 7.34 -12.02
C TYR A 29 4.95 6.97 -11.39
N ARG A 30 5.57 5.88 -11.85
CA ARG A 30 7.01 5.58 -11.65
C ARG A 30 7.43 5.45 -10.19
N LEU A 31 6.55 5.05 -9.28
CA LEU A 31 6.95 4.81 -7.90
C LEU A 31 8.01 3.70 -7.79
N ALA A 32 7.96 2.69 -8.69
CA ALA A 32 9.00 1.67 -8.77
C ALA A 32 10.40 2.26 -9.04
N ASN A 33 10.50 3.31 -9.87
CA ASN A 33 11.78 4.00 -10.14
C ASN A 33 12.30 4.79 -8.94
N LEU A 34 11.42 5.20 -8.03
CA LEU A 34 11.78 5.86 -6.78
C LEU A 34 12.20 4.86 -5.69
N GLY A 35 12.18 3.56 -5.99
CA GLY A 35 12.53 2.48 -5.06
C GLY A 35 11.36 2.05 -4.17
N VAL A 36 10.12 2.32 -4.57
CA VAL A 36 8.91 1.84 -3.88
C VAL A 36 8.54 0.44 -4.36
N GLU A 37 8.24 -0.44 -3.42
CA GLU A 37 7.64 -1.75 -3.65
C GLU A 37 6.44 -1.97 -2.73
N VAL A 38 5.56 -2.90 -3.12
CA VAL A 38 4.51 -3.41 -2.25
C VAL A 38 4.94 -4.78 -1.74
N VAL A 39 4.83 -4.99 -0.43
CA VAL A 39 5.12 -6.26 0.24
C VAL A 39 3.82 -6.92 0.72
N GLU A 40 3.86 -8.23 0.86
CA GLU A 40 2.68 -9.04 1.22
C GLU A 40 2.52 -9.20 2.73
N LYS A 41 3.59 -8.97 3.50
CA LYS A 41 3.60 -9.13 4.96
C LYS A 41 3.93 -7.82 5.66
N PRO A 42 3.24 -7.47 6.76
CA PRO A 42 3.52 -6.25 7.52
C PRO A 42 4.97 -6.16 8.00
N GLU A 43 5.59 -7.29 8.35
CA GLU A 43 6.94 -7.35 8.92
C GLU A 43 8.04 -7.02 7.90
N GLU A 44 7.72 -7.09 6.61
CA GLU A 44 8.61 -6.76 5.50
C GLU A 44 8.55 -5.27 5.13
N ALA A 45 7.62 -4.51 5.71
CA ALA A 45 7.35 -3.11 5.36
C ALA A 45 8.06 -2.11 6.28
N ASN A 46 8.37 -0.95 5.72
CA ASN A 46 8.75 0.26 6.46
C ASN A 46 7.72 1.40 6.33
N VAL A 47 6.67 1.20 5.52
CA VAL A 47 5.54 2.12 5.36
C VAL A 47 4.23 1.34 5.38
N LEU A 48 3.26 1.81 6.17
CA LEU A 48 1.88 1.32 6.17
C LEU A 48 0.99 2.26 5.37
N VAL A 49 0.22 1.72 4.42
CA VAL A 49 -0.83 2.46 3.71
C VAL A 49 -2.18 1.88 4.11
N LEU A 50 -2.91 2.65 4.91
CA LEU A 50 -4.28 2.35 5.34
C LEU A 50 -5.28 2.93 4.33
N THR A 51 -6.20 2.10 3.82
CA THR A 51 -7.29 2.54 2.95
C THR A 51 -8.65 2.18 3.55
N GLY A 52 -9.68 2.96 3.17
CA GLY A 52 -11.03 2.82 3.70
C GLY A 52 -11.19 3.38 5.12
N GLY A 53 -12.25 2.98 5.81
CA GLY A 53 -12.56 3.40 7.18
C GLY A 53 -12.40 2.23 8.16
N VAL A 54 -11.54 2.40 9.16
CA VAL A 54 -11.31 1.35 10.17
C VAL A 54 -12.61 1.02 10.90
N ASN A 55 -13.08 -0.22 10.74
CA ASN A 55 -14.24 -0.74 11.44
C ASN A 55 -13.83 -1.65 12.60
N VAL A 56 -14.80 -2.20 13.32
CA VAL A 56 -14.55 -3.07 14.48
C VAL A 56 -13.66 -4.27 14.14
N LYS A 57 -13.76 -4.83 12.92
CA LYS A 57 -12.93 -5.96 12.48
C LYS A 57 -11.49 -5.57 12.15
N GLY A 58 -11.26 -4.35 11.68
CA GLY A 58 -9.93 -3.86 11.31
C GLY A 58 -9.18 -3.16 12.45
N ARG A 59 -9.77 -3.12 13.64
CA ARG A 59 -9.14 -2.59 14.86
C ARG A 59 -8.20 -3.61 15.52
N GLU A 60 -8.50 -4.89 15.34
CA GLU A 60 -7.70 -6.02 15.83
C GLU A 60 -6.54 -6.32 14.88
#